data_AF-A0A6A3L504-F1
#
_entry.id   AF-A0A6A3L504-F1
#
_cell.length_a   1.000
_cell.length_b   1.000
_cell.length_c   1.000
_cell.angle_alpha   90.00
_cell.angle_beta   90.00
_cell.angle_gamma   90.00
#
_symmetry.space_group_name_H-M   'P 1'
#
loop_
_entity.id
_entity.type
_entity.pdbx_description
1 polymer ?
#
loop_
_entity_poly.entity_id
_entity_poly.type
_entity_poly.pdbx_seq_one_letter_code
_entity_poly.pdbx_strand_id
1 'polypeptide(L)'
;MAAKLAEPNQLKYSTASKRVRHPFVVKALGGRGRQLGAHWEWLYPLMLIEFRRLRRAGVNMSNQLVAEMGVVFIEDSEHHFFNARLAVNGKPFTSLLTPRRIRDFLERNNIVYRCHKGKKQVNEEKQMEINRAVARHLGCLKRPFQDGSPDPEHQYNMDESHFVIDLDDGNPLDFVDSNPRLYAWTRCR
;
A
#
# COMPACT_ATOMS: atom_id res chain seq x y z
N MET A 1 10.04 14.23 56.64
CA MET A 1 9.66 14.19 55.21
C MET A 1 10.67 13.35 54.45
N ALA A 2 10.29 12.13 54.07
CA ALA A 2 10.99 11.31 53.09
C ALA A 2 9.96 10.30 52.56
N ALA A 3 9.37 10.61 51.39
CA ALA A 3 8.38 9.77 50.75
C ALA A 3 9.08 8.54 50.13
N LYS A 4 8.80 7.35 50.67
CA LYS A 4 9.12 6.07 50.01
C LYS A 4 8.13 5.87 48.87
N LEU A 5 8.61 5.89 47.63
CA LEU A 5 7.83 5.46 46.46
C LEU A 5 7.68 3.94 46.52
N ALA A 6 6.42 3.50 46.51
CA ALA A 6 6.04 2.09 46.58
C ALA A 6 6.42 1.33 45.31
N GLU A 7 7.10 0.20 45.49
CA GLU A 7 7.31 -0.83 44.47
C GLU A 7 5.94 -1.35 43.96
N PRO A 8 5.65 -1.32 42.65
CA PRO A 8 4.42 -1.92 42.14
C PRO A 8 4.53 -3.45 42.15
N ASN A 9 3.79 -4.04 43.10
CA ASN A 9 3.48 -5.46 43.23
C ASN A 9 3.32 -6.18 41.87
N GLN A 10 4.12 -7.23 41.66
CA GLN A 10 3.84 -8.24 40.65
C GLN A 10 2.56 -9.01 41.03
N LEU A 11 1.42 -8.55 40.55
CA LEU A 11 0.16 -9.30 40.63
C LEU A 11 0.17 -10.40 39.57
N LYS A 12 0.60 -11.60 40.00
CA LYS A 12 0.36 -12.86 39.30
C LYS A 12 -1.09 -13.26 39.52
N TYR A 13 -1.90 -13.27 38.47
CA TYR A 13 -3.13 -14.05 38.44
C TYR A 13 -3.15 -14.93 37.19
N SER A 14 -2.94 -16.22 37.41
CA SER A 14 -3.42 -17.28 36.53
C SER A 14 -4.79 -17.72 37.04
N THR A 15 -5.84 -17.43 36.28
CA THR A 15 -7.12 -18.15 36.38
C THR A 15 -7.51 -18.58 34.97
N ALA A 16 -7.54 -19.90 34.80
CA ALA A 16 -7.94 -20.56 33.58
C ALA A 16 -9.44 -20.40 33.38
N SER A 17 -9.84 -19.71 32.32
CA SER A 17 -11.18 -19.85 31.74
C SER A 17 -11.05 -19.99 30.23
N LYS A 18 -11.54 -21.12 29.71
CA LYS A 18 -11.70 -21.41 28.27
C LYS A 18 -12.30 -20.20 27.55
N ARG A 19 -11.62 -19.65 26.53
CA ARG A 19 -12.19 -19.03 25.32
C ARG A 19 -11.08 -18.44 24.43
N VAL A 20 -11.17 -18.78 23.15
CA VAL A 20 -10.66 -18.06 21.95
C VAL A 20 -9.35 -17.29 22.14
N ARG A 21 -8.26 -17.82 21.55
CA ARG A 21 -7.03 -17.04 21.33
C ARG A 21 -7.33 -15.91 20.34
N HIS A 22 -7.73 -14.74 20.84
CA HIS A 22 -7.53 -13.50 20.11
C HIS A 22 -6.04 -13.16 20.21
N PRO A 23 -5.28 -13.14 19.09
CA PRO A 23 -3.94 -12.58 19.14
C PRO A 23 -4.07 -11.09 19.45
N PHE A 24 -3.85 -10.74 20.71
CA PHE A 24 -3.59 -9.35 21.08
C PHE A 24 -2.24 -8.99 20.44
N VAL A 25 -2.26 -8.21 19.37
CA VAL A 25 -1.05 -7.61 18.81
C VAL A 25 -0.95 -6.22 19.42
N VAL A 26 -0.45 -6.14 20.66
CA VAL A 26 0.10 -4.86 21.12
C VAL A 26 1.42 -4.69 20.39
N LYS A 27 1.39 -3.85 19.35
CA LYS A 27 2.63 -3.34 18.75
C LYS A 27 3.41 -2.67 19.87
N ALA A 28 4.61 -3.18 20.13
CA ALA A 28 5.51 -2.61 21.12
C ALA A 28 5.76 -1.12 20.79
N LEU A 29 5.84 -0.29 21.84
CA LEU A 29 6.25 1.11 21.73
C LEU A 29 7.53 1.23 20.89
N GLY A 30 7.51 2.12 19.89
CA GLY A 30 8.62 2.32 18.96
C GLY A 30 9.91 2.66 19.70
N GLY A 31 10.95 1.85 19.52
CA GLY A 31 12.24 2.06 20.19
C GLY A 31 13.19 0.86 20.22
N ARG A 32 12.71 -0.36 19.89
CA ARG A 32 13.54 -1.58 19.84
C ARG A 32 13.90 -2.04 18.42
N GLY A 33 14.03 -1.10 17.49
CA GLY A 33 14.58 -1.39 16.17
C GLY A 33 16.10 -1.51 16.24
N ARG A 34 16.72 -2.35 15.39
CA ARG A 34 18.18 -2.33 15.22
C ARG A 34 18.63 -0.90 14.92
N GLN A 35 19.62 -0.40 15.66
CA GLN A 35 20.19 0.92 15.40
C GLN A 35 20.59 1.04 13.93
N LEU A 36 20.24 2.16 13.35
CA LEU A 36 20.47 2.44 11.95
C LEU A 36 21.91 2.96 11.82
N GLY A 37 22.63 2.58 10.77
CA GLY A 37 23.96 3.14 10.53
C GLY A 37 23.86 4.61 10.14
N ALA A 38 24.84 5.44 10.50
CA ALA A 38 24.82 6.89 10.25
C ALA A 38 24.50 7.27 8.79
N HIS A 39 25.00 6.50 7.82
CA HIS A 39 24.73 6.71 6.39
C HIS A 39 23.24 6.53 6.02
N TRP A 40 22.53 5.64 6.72
CA TRP A 40 21.09 5.47 6.53
C TRP A 40 20.28 6.48 7.33
N GLU A 41 20.77 6.92 8.49
CA GLU A 41 20.12 8.00 9.27
C GLU A 41 20.10 9.30 8.47
N TRP A 42 21.14 9.53 7.67
CA TRP A 42 21.20 10.62 6.71
C TRP A 42 20.28 10.39 5.49
N LEU A 43 20.31 9.22 4.85
CA LEU A 43 19.60 8.98 3.59
C LEU A 43 18.08 8.84 3.74
N TYR A 44 17.60 8.18 4.80
CA TYR A 44 16.18 7.83 4.94
C TYR A 44 15.23 9.04 4.99
N PRO A 45 15.54 10.12 5.74
CA PRO A 45 14.72 11.33 5.71
C PRO A 45 14.57 11.94 4.31
N LEU A 46 15.65 11.97 3.52
CA LEU A 46 15.64 12.50 2.15
C LEU A 46 14.74 11.66 1.25
N MET A 47 14.92 10.34 1.27
CA MET A 47 14.09 9.42 0.51
C MET A 47 12.61 9.53 0.90
N LEU A 48 12.29 9.72 2.18
CA LEU A 48 10.92 9.87 2.65
C LEU A 48 10.25 11.16 2.15
N ILE A 49 10.99 12.27 2.15
CA ILE A 49 10.50 13.55 1.63
C ILE A 49 10.17 13.40 0.14
N GLU A 50 11.07 12.80 -0.62
CA GLU A 50 10.88 12.61 -2.05
C GLU A 50 9.76 11.62 -2.36
N PHE A 51 9.64 10.55 -1.56
CA PHE A 51 8.55 9.59 -1.69
C PHE A 51 7.20 10.30 -1.55
N ARG A 52 7.07 11.19 -0.56
CA ARG A 52 5.85 11.99 -0.36
C ARG A 52 5.59 12.94 -1.52
N ARG A 53 6.64 13.58 -2.06
CA ARG A 53 6.53 14.49 -3.20
C ARG A 53 6.03 13.75 -4.44
N LEU A 54 6.67 12.64 -4.82
CA LEU A 54 6.31 11.83 -5.97
C LEU A 54 4.92 11.22 -5.84
N ARG A 55 4.59 10.68 -4.65
CA ARG A 55 3.23 10.19 -4.37
C ARG A 55 2.18 11.28 -4.57
N ARG A 56 2.40 12.50 -4.06
CA ARG A 56 1.47 13.63 -4.24
C ARG A 56 1.33 14.06 -5.70
N ALA A 57 2.37 13.86 -6.51
CA ALA A 57 2.34 14.08 -7.95
C ALA A 57 1.63 12.95 -8.73
N GLY A 58 1.12 11.91 -8.05
CA GLY A 58 0.45 10.78 -8.69
C GLY A 58 1.40 9.78 -9.34
N VAL A 59 2.69 9.79 -8.99
CA VAL A 59 3.66 8.82 -9.51
C VAL A 59 3.37 7.44 -8.93
N ASN A 60 3.42 6.43 -9.80
CA ASN A 60 3.29 5.03 -9.42
C ASN A 60 4.56 4.56 -8.68
N MET A 61 4.44 4.28 -7.37
CA MET A 61 5.57 3.99 -6.51
C MET A 61 5.90 2.50 -6.47
N SER A 62 7.00 2.10 -7.09
CA SER A 62 7.54 0.73 -7.00
C SER A 62 8.78 0.65 -6.09
N ASN A 63 9.14 -0.55 -5.63
CA ASN A 63 10.41 -0.73 -4.88
C ASN A 63 11.63 -0.31 -5.69
N GLN A 64 11.59 -0.55 -7.01
CA GLN A 64 12.69 -0.21 -7.91
C GLN A 64 12.85 1.30 -7.96
N LEU A 65 11.75 2.05 -8.10
CA LEU A 65 11.76 3.51 -8.04
C LEU A 65 12.31 4.01 -6.71
N VAL A 66 11.90 3.41 -5.59
CA VAL A 66 12.45 3.76 -4.26
C VAL A 66 13.95 3.49 -4.18
N ALA A 67 14.45 2.42 -4.79
CA ALA A 67 15.89 2.15 -4.87
C ALA A 67 16.62 3.20 -5.71
N GLU A 68 16.09 3.53 -6.90
CA GLU A 68 16.65 4.54 -7.81
C GLU A 68 16.71 5.92 -7.16
N MET A 69 15.66 6.32 -6.44
CA MET A 69 15.68 7.55 -5.65
C MET A 69 16.86 7.57 -4.67
N GLY A 70 17.10 6.46 -3.96
CA GLY A 70 18.23 6.33 -3.06
C GLY A 70 19.58 6.43 -3.78
N VAL A 71 19.70 5.86 -4.98
CA VAL A 71 20.91 5.96 -5.80
C VAL A 71 21.17 7.40 -6.20
N VAL A 72 20.17 8.09 -6.74
CA VAL A 72 20.28 9.51 -7.15
C VAL A 72 20.70 10.38 -5.97
N PHE A 73 20.09 10.21 -4.80
CA PHE A 73 20.48 10.96 -3.60
C PHE A 73 21.93 10.72 -3.17
N ILE A 74 22.50 9.53 -3.41
CA ILE A 74 23.90 9.24 -3.07
C ILE A 74 24.83 9.83 -4.13
N GLU A 75 24.49 9.68 -5.41
CA GLU A 75 25.31 10.10 -6.54
C GLU A 75 25.40 11.63 -6.64
N ASP A 76 24.29 12.33 -6.42
CA ASP A 76 24.20 13.79 -6.51
C ASP A 76 24.57 14.49 -5.19
N SER A 77 24.91 13.75 -4.15
CA SER A 77 25.18 14.34 -2.83
C SER A 77 26.51 15.09 -2.80
N GLU A 78 26.44 16.38 -2.46
CA GLU A 78 27.58 17.23 -2.10
C GLU A 78 28.01 17.08 -0.62
N HIS A 79 27.39 16.16 0.13
CA HIS A 79 27.70 16.00 1.54
C HIS A 79 29.15 15.54 1.74
N HIS A 80 29.88 16.17 2.67
CA HIS A 80 31.30 15.90 2.91
C HIS A 80 31.62 14.41 3.14
N PHE A 81 30.79 13.72 3.93
CA PHE A 81 30.97 12.29 4.25
C PHE A 81 30.08 11.29 3.48
N PHE A 82 28.86 11.65 3.10
CA PHE A 82 27.87 10.73 2.52
C PHE A 82 27.62 11.10 1.06
N ASN A 83 28.57 10.78 0.19
CA ASN A 83 28.51 11.04 -1.24
C ASN A 83 28.88 9.78 -2.04
N ALA A 84 28.90 9.89 -3.37
CA ALA A 84 29.22 8.80 -4.30
C ALA A 84 30.53 8.06 -3.99
N ARG A 85 31.51 8.71 -3.34
CA ARG A 85 32.81 8.12 -3.01
C ARG A 85 32.77 7.24 -1.76
N LEU A 86 31.68 7.27 -0.99
CA LEU A 86 31.57 6.48 0.22
C LEU A 86 31.56 4.98 -0.10
N ALA A 87 32.54 4.28 0.45
CA ALA A 87 32.58 2.82 0.46
C ALA A 87 32.39 2.30 1.90
N VAL A 88 31.50 1.32 2.06
CA VAL A 88 31.22 0.65 3.32
C VAL A 88 31.60 -0.82 3.16
N ASN A 89 32.55 -1.29 3.98
CA ASN A 89 33.10 -2.64 3.88
C ASN A 89 33.63 -2.98 2.47
N GLY A 90 34.32 -2.02 1.83
CA GLY A 90 34.90 -2.19 0.50
C GLY A 90 33.90 -2.16 -0.66
N LYS A 91 32.62 -1.86 -0.40
CA LYS A 91 31.57 -1.77 -1.42
C LYS A 91 31.04 -0.33 -1.52
N PRO A 92 30.72 0.16 -2.73
CA PRO A 92 30.14 1.50 -2.88
C PRO A 92 28.80 1.56 -2.16
N PHE A 93 28.48 2.71 -1.54
CA PHE A 93 27.27 2.86 -0.74
C PHE A 93 25.99 2.56 -1.53
N THR A 94 25.93 2.95 -2.81
CA THR A 94 24.81 2.64 -3.72
C THR A 94 24.52 1.13 -3.80
N SER A 95 25.55 0.28 -3.81
CA SER A 95 25.37 -1.19 -3.83
C SER A 95 24.75 -1.75 -2.55
N LEU A 96 24.69 -0.96 -1.47
CA LEU A 96 24.03 -1.36 -0.23
C LEU A 96 22.51 -1.18 -0.27
N LEU A 97 21.95 -0.49 -1.29
CA LEU A 97 20.51 -0.36 -1.56
C LEU A 97 19.90 -1.68 -2.08
N THR A 98 20.15 -2.75 -1.35
CA THR A 98 19.59 -4.08 -1.63
C THR A 98 18.07 -4.08 -1.41
N PRO A 99 17.32 -5.02 -2.03
CA PRO A 99 15.88 -5.16 -1.78
C PRO A 99 15.51 -5.28 -0.30
N ARG A 100 16.39 -5.90 0.51
CA ARG A 100 16.23 -5.99 1.96
C ARG A 100 16.27 -4.61 2.63
N ARG A 101 17.15 -3.71 2.18
CA ARG A 101 17.23 -2.35 2.71
C ARG A 101 16.08 -1.46 2.29
N ILE A 102 15.58 -1.65 1.07
CA ILE A 102 14.34 -0.99 0.64
C ILE A 102 13.19 -1.43 1.53
N ARG A 103 13.05 -2.74 1.80
CA ARG A 103 12.04 -3.25 2.72
C ARG A 103 12.18 -2.67 4.13
N ASP A 104 13.40 -2.63 4.69
CA ASP A 104 13.66 -2.03 6.00
C ASP A 104 13.24 -0.54 6.05
N PHE A 105 13.47 0.21 4.97
CA PHE A 105 13.04 1.61 4.83
C PHE A 105 11.52 1.73 4.81
N LEU A 106 10.83 0.91 4.02
CA LEU A 106 9.36 0.92 3.92
C LEU A 106 8.71 0.61 5.29
N GLU A 107 9.17 -0.45 5.96
CA GLU A 107 8.67 -0.87 7.27
C GLU A 107 8.83 0.23 8.34
N ARG A 108 9.99 0.91 8.37
CA ARG A 108 10.26 1.98 9.34
C ARG A 108 9.40 3.22 9.15
N ASN A 109 8.97 3.47 7.93
CA ASN A 109 8.20 4.66 7.57
C ASN A 109 6.70 4.38 7.40
N ASN A 110 6.23 3.21 7.84
CA ASN A 110 4.84 2.76 7.70
C ASN A 110 4.37 2.82 6.23
N ILE A 111 5.24 2.47 5.29
CA ILE A 111 4.92 2.31 3.87
C ILE A 111 4.73 0.82 3.61
N VAL A 112 3.64 0.47 2.97
CA VAL A 112 3.17 -0.90 2.83
C VAL A 112 2.62 -1.13 1.43
N TYR A 113 2.61 -2.39 1.02
CA TYR A 113 1.97 -2.74 -0.23
C TYR A 113 0.46 -2.55 -0.14
N ARG A 114 -0.09 -1.91 -1.16
CA ARG A 114 -1.53 -1.87 -1.39
C ARG A 114 -1.92 -3.12 -2.18
N CYS A 115 -2.81 -3.93 -1.64
CA CYS A 115 -3.50 -4.92 -2.49
C CYS A 115 -4.47 -4.18 -3.39
N HIS A 116 -4.54 -4.58 -4.67
CA HIS A 116 -5.57 -4.13 -5.60
C HIS A 116 -6.93 -4.19 -4.90
N LYS A 117 -7.61 -3.03 -4.86
CA LYS A 117 -8.97 -3.00 -4.35
C LYS A 117 -9.81 -3.80 -5.35
N GLY A 118 -10.53 -4.82 -4.85
CA GLY A 118 -11.49 -5.58 -5.64
C GLY A 118 -12.48 -4.65 -6.36
N LYS A 119 -13.18 -5.21 -7.36
CA LYS A 119 -14.09 -4.52 -8.30
C LYS A 119 -14.70 -3.24 -7.72
N LYS A 120 -14.38 -2.10 -8.34
CA LYS A 120 -14.89 -0.78 -7.95
C LYS A 120 -16.41 -0.76 -7.97
N GLN A 121 -17.01 -0.43 -6.83
CA GLN A 121 -18.43 -0.11 -6.77
C GLN A 121 -18.66 1.25 -7.43
N VAL A 122 -19.60 1.28 -8.36
CA VAL A 122 -20.12 2.51 -8.97
C VAL A 122 -20.91 3.26 -7.90
N ASN A 123 -20.84 4.61 -7.87
CA ASN A 123 -21.66 5.39 -6.93
C ASN A 123 -23.16 5.22 -7.25
N GLU A 124 -24.04 5.48 -6.28
CA GLU A 124 -25.48 5.20 -6.42
C GLU A 124 -26.12 5.97 -7.60
N GLU A 125 -25.69 7.21 -7.84
CA GLU A 125 -26.18 8.03 -8.94
C GLU A 125 -25.82 7.46 -10.32
N LYS A 126 -24.55 7.08 -10.52
CA LYS A 126 -24.10 6.47 -11.78
C LYS A 126 -24.65 5.06 -11.94
N GLN A 127 -24.86 4.32 -10.85
CA GLN A 127 -25.55 3.04 -10.87
C GLN A 127 -27.02 3.20 -11.31
N MET A 128 -27.69 4.25 -10.85
CA MET A 128 -29.06 4.57 -11.26
C MET A 128 -29.13 4.98 -12.74
N GLU A 129 -28.16 5.76 -13.22
CA GLU A 129 -28.04 6.13 -14.63
C GLU A 129 -27.85 4.91 -15.52
N ILE A 130 -26.94 3.99 -15.13
CA ILE A 130 -26.73 2.71 -15.82
C ILE A 130 -28.03 1.89 -15.84
N ASN A 131 -28.68 1.73 -14.69
CA ASN A 131 -29.93 0.97 -14.59
C ASN A 131 -31.03 1.55 -15.48
N ARG A 132 -31.16 2.88 -15.54
CA ARG A 132 -32.14 3.57 -16.38
C ARG A 132 -31.83 3.40 -17.87
N ALA A 133 -30.56 3.47 -18.26
CA ALA A 133 -30.13 3.26 -19.63
C ALA A 133 -30.38 1.82 -20.09
N VAL A 134 -30.06 0.83 -19.25
CA VAL A 134 -30.34 -0.60 -19.50
C VAL A 134 -31.84 -0.85 -19.61
N ALA A 135 -32.65 -0.34 -18.67
CA ALA A 135 -34.10 -0.51 -18.70
C ALA A 135 -34.74 0.11 -19.96
N ARG A 136 -34.28 1.30 -20.37
CA ARG A 136 -34.72 1.93 -21.63
C ARG A 136 -34.36 1.06 -22.83
N HIS A 137 -33.12 0.58 -22.89
CA HIS A 137 -32.65 -0.23 -24.01
C HIS A 137 -33.40 -1.57 -24.13
N LEU A 138 -33.58 -2.28 -23.00
CA LEU A 138 -34.38 -3.50 -22.95
C LEU A 138 -35.84 -3.25 -23.30
N GLY A 139 -36.42 -2.11 -22.87
CA GLY A 139 -37.78 -1.73 -23.24
C GLY A 139 -37.94 -1.43 -24.75
N CYS A 140 -36.94 -0.82 -25.37
CA CYS A 140 -36.90 -0.59 -26.82
C CYS A 140 -36.73 -1.90 -27.60
N LEU A 141 -35.90 -2.83 -27.12
CA LEU A 141 -35.71 -4.15 -27.75
C LEU A 141 -36.94 -5.05 -27.61
N LYS A 142 -37.65 -4.98 -26.48
CA LYS A 142 -38.81 -5.84 -26.19
C LYS A 142 -39.93 -5.73 -27.23
N ARG A 143 -40.15 -4.54 -27.81
CA ARG A 143 -41.21 -4.31 -28.82
C ARG A 143 -40.94 -5.08 -30.13
N PRO A 144 -39.78 -4.92 -30.79
CA PRO A 144 -39.38 -5.75 -31.93
C PRO A 144 -39.51 -7.26 -31.70
N PHE A 145 -39.07 -7.78 -30.54
CA PHE A 145 -39.14 -9.22 -30.22
C PHE A 145 -40.58 -9.74 -30.08
N GLN A 146 -41.51 -8.90 -29.59
CA GLN A 146 -42.92 -9.27 -29.48
C GLN A 146 -43.62 -9.28 -30.85
N ASP A 147 -43.19 -8.40 -31.75
CA ASP A 147 -43.77 -8.25 -33.08
C ASP A 147 -43.15 -9.20 -34.13
N GLY A 148 -42.23 -10.10 -33.72
CA GLY A 148 -41.61 -11.11 -34.59
C GLY A 148 -40.64 -10.56 -35.65
N SER A 149 -40.28 -9.28 -35.53
CA SER A 149 -39.42 -8.56 -36.48
C SER A 149 -37.91 -8.89 -36.50
N PRO A 150 -37.25 -9.41 -35.43
CA PRO A 150 -35.82 -9.65 -35.45
C PRO A 150 -35.49 -10.93 -36.20
N ASP A 151 -34.59 -10.83 -37.18
CA ASP A 151 -34.03 -11.96 -37.90
C ASP A 151 -33.07 -12.76 -37.01
N PRO A 152 -33.33 -14.06 -36.73
CA PRO A 152 -32.48 -14.91 -35.92
C PRO A 152 -31.03 -15.03 -36.42
N GLU A 153 -30.78 -14.84 -37.72
CA GLU A 153 -29.42 -14.94 -38.29
C GLU A 153 -28.51 -13.74 -37.95
N HIS A 154 -29.10 -12.62 -37.51
CA HIS A 154 -28.37 -11.37 -37.22
C HIS A 154 -28.29 -11.05 -35.72
N GLN A 155 -28.65 -12.01 -34.86
CA GLN A 155 -28.69 -11.82 -33.41
C GLN A 155 -27.31 -12.13 -32.78
N TYR A 156 -26.42 -11.14 -32.77
CA TYR A 156 -25.11 -11.25 -32.13
C TYR A 156 -25.21 -10.94 -30.63
N ASN A 157 -24.66 -11.83 -29.80
CA ASN A 157 -24.56 -11.61 -28.36
C ASN A 157 -23.52 -10.50 -28.09
N MET A 158 -23.95 -9.41 -27.45
CA MET A 158 -23.11 -8.24 -27.10
C MET A 158 -22.66 -8.26 -25.64
N ASP A 159 -22.83 -9.39 -24.94
CA ASP A 159 -22.50 -9.55 -23.51
C ASP A 159 -20.99 -9.46 -23.21
N GLU A 160 -20.13 -9.51 -24.22
CA GLU A 160 -18.68 -9.56 -24.05
C GLU A 160 -17.98 -8.20 -23.82
N SER A 161 -18.71 -7.08 -23.72
CA SER A 161 -18.09 -5.76 -23.48
C SER A 161 -18.37 -5.21 -22.08
N HIS A 162 -17.71 -5.80 -21.08
CA HIS A 162 -17.66 -5.22 -19.73
C HIS A 162 -16.53 -4.18 -19.67
N PHE A 163 -16.86 -2.88 -19.75
CA PHE A 163 -15.87 -1.82 -19.48
C PHE A 163 -15.51 -1.82 -17.98
N VAL A 164 -14.34 -2.37 -17.64
CA VAL A 164 -13.76 -2.24 -16.31
C VAL A 164 -13.04 -0.89 -16.24
N ILE A 165 -13.68 0.11 -15.64
CA ILE A 165 -13.01 1.39 -15.34
C ILE A 165 -12.17 1.17 -14.08
N ASP A 166 -10.87 0.92 -14.28
CA ASP A 166 -9.91 0.86 -13.19
C ASP A 166 -9.48 2.28 -12.78
N LEU A 167 -10.00 2.77 -11.66
CA LEU A 167 -9.48 3.97 -10.97
C LEU A 167 -8.45 3.62 -9.88
N ASP A 168 -7.90 2.40 -9.83
CA ASP A 168 -6.74 2.13 -9.00
C ASP A 168 -5.65 3.02 -9.59
N ASP A 169 -4.98 3.79 -8.75
CA ASP A 169 -3.91 4.70 -9.16
C ASP A 169 -2.66 3.92 -9.64
N GLY A 170 -2.80 2.60 -9.81
CA GLY A 170 -1.76 1.64 -10.16
C GLY A 170 -0.69 1.52 -9.09
N ASN A 171 -0.81 2.24 -7.98
CA ASN A 171 0.26 2.49 -7.04
C ASN A 171 0.37 1.35 -6.01
N PRO A 172 1.42 0.50 -6.08
CA PRO A 172 1.54 -0.66 -5.23
C PRO A 172 2.07 -0.31 -3.85
N LEU A 173 2.59 0.91 -3.60
CA LEU A 173 3.11 1.32 -2.30
C LEU A 173 2.38 2.56 -1.75
N ASP A 174 1.88 2.43 -0.52
CA ASP A 174 1.23 3.55 0.17
C ASP A 174 1.46 3.53 1.70
N PHE A 175 1.24 4.67 2.37
CA PHE A 175 1.30 4.74 3.83
C PHE A 175 0.13 3.96 4.47
N VAL A 176 0.37 3.34 5.63
CA VAL A 176 -0.61 2.55 6.41
C VAL A 176 -1.87 3.35 6.77
N ASP A 177 -1.77 4.67 6.93
CA ASP A 177 -2.91 5.48 7.37
C ASP A 177 -3.75 6.01 6.19
N SER A 178 -3.34 5.71 4.95
CA SER A 178 -4.02 6.15 3.73
C SER A 178 -5.32 5.38 3.46
N ASN A 179 -5.46 4.16 4.00
CA ASN A 179 -6.72 3.41 3.93
C ASN A 179 -6.77 2.24 4.92
N PRO A 180 -7.67 2.20 5.92
CA PRO A 180 -7.72 1.13 6.91
C PRO A 180 -8.21 -0.24 6.39
N ARG A 181 -8.58 -0.35 5.11
CA ARG A 181 -9.02 -1.61 4.49
C ARG A 181 -7.93 -2.13 3.55
N LEU A 182 -7.30 -3.24 3.95
CA LEU A 182 -6.38 -4.11 3.18
C LEU A 182 -4.90 -3.69 3.16
N TYR A 183 -4.18 -4.07 4.22
CA TYR A 183 -2.72 -4.27 4.16
C TYR A 183 -2.43 -5.75 4.41
N ALA A 184 -1.89 -6.44 3.40
CA ALA A 184 -1.49 -7.84 3.52
C ALA A 184 0.00 -7.94 3.87
N TRP A 185 0.30 -8.24 5.14
CA TRP A 185 1.51 -8.98 5.49
C TRP A 185 1.12 -10.45 5.74
N THR A 186 0.68 -11.14 4.69
CA THR A 186 0.50 -12.59 4.75
C THR A 186 1.38 -13.22 3.68
N ARG A 187 2.50 -13.77 4.17
CA ARG A 187 3.39 -14.72 3.52
C ARG A 187 2.57 -15.71 2.68
N CYS A 188 2.58 -15.57 1.35
CA CYS A 188 2.13 -16.63 0.46
C CYS A 188 2.99 -17.87 0.74
N ARG A 189 2.34 -18.94 1.19
CA ARG A 189 2.83 -20.31 1.07
C ARG A 189 2.13 -20.94 -0.12
#